data_AF-A0A8H4UZJ8-F1
#
_entry.id   AF-A0A8H4UZJ8-F1
#
_cell.length_a   1.000
_cell.length_b   1.000
_cell.length_c   1.000
_cell.angle_alpha   90.00
_cell.angle_beta   90.00
_cell.angle_gamma   90.00
#
_symmetry.space_group_name_H-M   'P 1'
#
loop_
_entity.id
_entity.type
_entity.pdbx_description
1 polymer ?
#
loop_
_entity_poly.entity_id
_entity_poly.type
_entity_poly.pdbx_seq_one_letter_code
_entity_poly.pdbx_strand_id
1 'polypeptide(L)'
;MLHRPGSNQQQQDKSLSFNVTPENIQLDLTLGKERPGWVLSAYGPGKNAPRQLFGGPSREQSFEEMRLRHYEATAAGNPNQAIQEAQKLHDETMNQIQTILSDLNGAVKYVLDGVNEHPNRIDIVEGKSGVPSSPAQQPAPVSSTSAFRPSIGAFGGATQAAPTPAFGQASTLGQNQPAFGRPSG
;
A
#
# COMPACT_ATOMS: atom_id res chain seq x y z
N MET A 1 0.24 -6.37 48.36
CA MET A 1 -0.19 -6.36 46.94
C MET A 1 0.96 -5.79 46.11
N LEU A 2 1.71 -6.67 45.43
CA LEU A 2 2.94 -6.34 44.72
C LEU A 2 2.61 -5.73 43.34
N HIS A 3 3.02 -4.49 43.09
CA HIS A 3 2.97 -3.86 41.78
C HIS A 3 4.15 -4.38 40.93
N ARG A 4 3.86 -4.92 39.73
CA ARG A 4 4.86 -5.45 38.79
C ARG A 4 5.19 -4.41 37.72
N PRO A 5 6.43 -3.90 37.61
CA PRO A 5 6.87 -3.12 36.45
C PRO A 5 7.39 -4.08 35.37
N GLY A 6 6.57 -4.43 34.37
CA GLY A 6 6.93 -5.43 33.36
C GLY A 6 6.91 -4.97 31.90
N SER A 7 6.38 -3.77 31.62
CA SER A 7 6.12 -3.32 30.25
C SER A 7 7.34 -2.68 29.56
N ASN A 8 8.16 -1.92 30.28
CA ASN A 8 9.28 -1.18 29.66
C ASN A 8 10.47 -2.06 29.26
N GLN A 9 10.79 -3.11 30.04
CA GLN A 9 11.95 -3.98 29.72
C GLN A 9 11.70 -4.86 28.49
N GLN A 10 10.50 -5.45 28.36
CA GLN A 10 10.16 -6.28 27.19
C GLN A 10 10.09 -5.49 25.88
N GLN A 11 9.67 -4.22 25.92
CA GLN A 11 9.68 -3.34 24.74
C GLN A 11 11.11 -2.94 24.34
N GLN A 12 12.01 -2.73 25.30
CA GLN A 12 13.44 -2.48 25.04
C GLN A 12 14.16 -3.69 24.44
N ASP A 13 13.93 -4.90 24.94
CA ASP A 13 14.54 -6.11 24.36
C ASP A 13 14.10 -6.33 22.91
N LYS A 14 12.84 -5.99 22.59
CA LYS A 14 12.30 -6.12 21.25
C LYS A 14 12.78 -5.02 20.30
N SER A 15 12.94 -3.78 20.79
CA SER A 15 13.54 -2.69 20.00
C SER A 15 15.00 -2.99 19.63
N LEU A 16 15.76 -3.58 20.56
CA LEU A 16 17.12 -4.04 20.32
C LEU A 16 17.17 -5.16 19.27
N SER A 17 16.19 -6.07 19.24
CA SER A 17 16.12 -7.14 18.24
C SER A 17 15.94 -6.63 16.81
N PHE A 18 15.23 -5.52 16.59
CA PHE A 18 14.95 -4.99 15.26
C PHE A 18 15.83 -3.79 14.87
N ASN A 19 16.65 -3.27 15.80
CA ASN A 19 17.44 -2.04 15.62
C ASN A 19 16.59 -0.82 15.24
N VAL A 20 15.39 -0.71 15.81
CA VAL A 20 14.47 0.40 15.60
C VAL A 20 14.68 1.41 16.73
N THR A 21 15.29 2.56 16.42
CA THR A 21 15.58 3.62 17.39
C THR A 21 15.06 4.99 16.92
N PRO A 22 14.74 5.90 17.84
CA PRO A 22 14.33 7.27 17.50
C PRO A 22 15.38 8.00 16.65
N GLU A 23 16.67 7.80 16.96
CA GLU A 23 17.78 8.50 16.31
C GLU A 23 17.91 8.11 14.83
N ASN A 24 17.78 6.81 14.52
CA ASN A 24 17.82 6.33 13.14
C ASN A 24 16.61 6.84 12.35
N ILE A 25 15.40 6.78 12.94
CA ILE A 25 14.19 7.32 12.29
C ILE A 25 14.34 8.82 11.99
N GLN A 26 14.88 9.59 12.95
CA GLN A 26 15.10 11.01 12.76
C GLN A 26 16.12 11.28 11.65
N LEU A 27 17.23 10.55 11.63
CA LEU A 27 18.27 10.69 10.61
C LEU A 27 17.73 10.41 9.20
N ASP A 28 16.97 9.33 9.07
CA ASP A 28 16.40 8.86 7.80
C ASP A 28 15.33 9.81 7.24
N LEU A 29 14.60 10.52 8.10
CA LEU A 29 13.45 11.33 7.70
C LEU A 29 13.71 12.85 7.68
N THR A 30 14.85 13.30 8.20
CA THR A 30 15.22 14.72 8.19
C THR A 30 15.70 15.15 6.80
N LEU A 31 15.18 16.28 6.30
CA LEU A 31 15.62 16.85 5.02
C LEU A 31 17.12 17.17 5.05
N GLY A 32 17.84 16.80 3.99
CA GLY A 32 19.27 17.04 3.87
C GLY A 32 20.15 16.13 4.72
N LYS A 33 19.56 15.09 5.31
CA LYS A 33 20.26 13.96 5.94
C LYS A 33 20.16 12.75 5.01
N GLU A 34 19.60 11.65 5.48
CA GLU A 34 19.49 10.40 4.71
C GLU A 34 18.16 10.28 3.97
N ARG A 35 17.26 11.28 4.11
CA ARG A 35 15.98 11.28 3.41
C ARG A 35 16.18 11.32 1.89
N PRO A 36 15.59 10.37 1.13
CA PRO A 36 15.65 10.40 -0.33
C PRO A 36 14.96 11.64 -0.89
N GLY A 37 15.50 12.17 -1.99
CA GLY A 37 14.88 13.30 -2.71
C GLY A 37 13.50 12.94 -3.26
N TRP A 38 13.30 11.67 -3.61
CA TRP A 38 12.00 11.11 -3.96
C TRP A 38 11.33 10.51 -2.73
N VAL A 39 10.34 11.22 -2.19
CA VAL A 39 9.66 10.83 -0.93
C VAL A 39 8.53 9.82 -1.14
N LEU A 40 8.13 9.56 -2.39
CA LEU A 40 7.01 8.67 -2.77
C LEU A 40 7.45 7.19 -2.80
N SER A 41 8.09 6.77 -1.71
CA SER A 41 8.55 5.40 -1.47
C SER A 41 8.12 4.93 -0.08
N ALA A 42 8.20 3.62 0.17
CA ALA A 42 8.01 3.06 1.49
C ALA A 42 9.22 3.29 2.40
N TYR A 43 8.97 3.32 3.71
CA TYR A 43 10.01 3.34 4.73
C TYR A 43 9.58 2.54 5.95
N GLY A 44 10.42 1.58 6.33
CA GLY A 44 10.35 0.87 7.59
C GLY A 44 11.72 0.91 8.26
N PRO A 45 11.82 1.43 9.49
CA PRO A 45 13.09 1.45 10.20
C PRO A 45 13.48 0.05 10.65
N GLY A 46 14.78 -0.19 10.73
CA GLY A 46 15.33 -1.44 11.27
C GLY A 46 15.23 -2.63 10.33
N LYS A 47 16.09 -3.63 10.56
CA LYS A 47 16.11 -4.85 9.76
C LYS A 47 15.03 -5.81 10.25
N ASN A 48 14.20 -6.30 9.33
CA ASN A 48 13.12 -7.26 9.62
C ASN A 48 12.11 -6.78 10.68
N ALA A 49 11.94 -5.47 10.82
CA ALA A 49 10.90 -4.93 11.66
C ALA A 49 9.52 -5.45 11.20
N PRO A 50 8.60 -5.73 12.14
CA PRO A 50 7.33 -6.36 11.81
C PRO A 50 6.39 -5.43 11.01
N ARG A 51 6.68 -4.13 10.99
CA ARG A 51 5.86 -3.09 10.34
C ARG A 51 6.72 -1.98 9.76
N GLN A 52 6.22 -1.35 8.68
CA GLN A 52 6.76 -0.12 8.11
C GLN A 52 6.01 1.12 8.62
N LEU A 53 6.67 2.28 8.70
CA LEU A 53 6.00 3.52 9.11
C LEU A 53 5.03 4.02 8.05
N PHE A 54 5.39 3.85 6.78
CA PHE A 54 4.58 4.22 5.64
C PHE A 54 5.00 3.49 4.37
N GLY A 55 4.11 3.52 3.37
CA GLY A 55 4.27 2.86 2.09
C GLY A 55 2.91 2.43 1.54
N GLY A 56 2.92 1.47 0.63
CA GLY A 56 1.73 0.94 -0.03
C GLY A 56 1.45 1.60 -1.38
N PRO A 57 0.59 0.98 -2.20
CA PRO A 57 0.40 1.37 -3.61
C PRO A 57 0.01 2.83 -3.82
N SER A 58 -0.78 3.41 -2.91
CA SER A 58 -1.21 4.81 -3.01
C SER A 58 -0.07 5.81 -2.83
N ARG A 59 1.04 5.40 -2.20
CA ARG A 59 2.20 6.26 -1.93
C ARG A 59 3.40 5.90 -2.79
N GLU A 60 3.64 4.61 -2.99
CA GLU A 60 4.78 4.09 -3.75
C GLU A 60 4.54 4.33 -5.24
N GLN A 61 5.01 5.47 -5.73
CA GLN A 61 4.88 5.90 -7.11
C GLN A 61 6.27 6.21 -7.64
N SER A 62 6.65 5.60 -8.76
CA SER A 62 7.88 5.93 -9.48
C SER A 62 7.75 7.23 -10.27
N PHE A 63 8.89 7.79 -10.68
CA PHE A 63 8.89 8.94 -11.58
C PHE A 63 8.17 8.63 -12.90
N GLU A 64 8.34 7.41 -13.41
CA GLU A 64 7.72 6.93 -14.64
C GLU A 64 6.21 6.76 -14.50
N GLU A 65 5.71 6.29 -13.36
CA GLU A 65 4.25 6.20 -13.10
C GLU A 65 3.62 7.59 -13.01
N MET A 66 4.28 8.53 -12.34
CA MET A 66 3.80 9.92 -12.28
C MET A 66 3.83 10.60 -13.66
N ARG A 67 4.87 10.31 -14.47
CA ARG A 67 4.98 10.79 -15.85
C ARG A 67 3.89 10.18 -16.73
N LEU A 68 3.63 8.88 -16.61
CA LEU A 68 2.57 8.19 -17.33
C LEU A 68 1.22 8.81 -17.01
N ARG A 69 0.92 8.99 -15.72
CA ARG A 69 -0.32 9.61 -15.26
C ARG A 69 -0.52 11.02 -15.85
N HIS A 70 0.55 11.80 -15.94
CA HIS A 70 0.52 13.11 -16.59
C HIS A 70 0.20 13.01 -18.08
N TYR A 71 0.79 12.07 -18.82
CA TYR A 71 0.47 11.87 -20.24
C TYR A 71 -0.97 11.39 -20.46
N GLU A 72 -1.47 10.49 -19.63
CA GLU A 72 -2.88 10.06 -19.68
C GLU A 72 -3.84 11.24 -19.47
N ALA A 73 -3.60 12.04 -18.44
CA ALA A 73 -4.42 13.22 -18.15
C ALA A 73 -4.31 14.27 -19.25
N THR A 74 -3.13 14.45 -19.83
CA THR A 74 -2.91 15.36 -20.97
C THR A 74 -3.67 14.89 -22.21
N ALA A 75 -3.62 13.59 -22.53
CA ALA A 75 -4.37 13.02 -23.64
C ALA A 75 -5.90 13.13 -23.44
N ALA A 76 -6.36 13.12 -22.19
CA ALA A 76 -7.74 13.38 -21.80
C ALA A 76 -8.11 14.88 -21.74
N GLY A 77 -7.19 15.80 -22.06
CA GLY A 77 -7.43 17.25 -22.02
C GLY A 77 -7.40 17.89 -20.63
N ASN A 78 -6.95 17.17 -19.60
CA ASN A 78 -6.97 17.58 -18.19
C ASN A 78 -5.57 17.52 -17.53
N PRO A 79 -4.50 18.11 -18.09
CA PRO A 79 -3.14 18.00 -17.53
C PRO A 79 -3.03 18.52 -16.08
N ASN A 80 -3.81 19.55 -15.75
CA ASN A 80 -3.85 20.13 -14.39
C ASN A 80 -4.33 19.13 -13.34
N GLN A 81 -5.17 18.16 -13.71
CA GLN A 81 -5.64 17.13 -12.79
C GLN A 81 -4.46 16.29 -12.27
N ALA A 82 -3.60 15.78 -13.15
CA ALA A 82 -2.44 14.98 -12.75
C ALA A 82 -1.44 15.79 -11.91
N ILE A 83 -1.28 17.09 -12.18
CA ILE A 83 -0.43 17.98 -11.37
C ILE A 83 -0.99 18.11 -9.95
N GLN A 84 -2.30 18.32 -9.81
CA GLN A 84 -2.96 18.41 -8.51
C GLN A 84 -2.91 17.09 -7.74
N GLU A 85 -3.12 15.96 -8.41
CA GLU A 85 -2.96 14.62 -7.82
C GLU A 85 -1.54 14.42 -7.28
N ALA A 86 -0.52 14.78 -8.07
CA ALA A 86 0.89 14.70 -7.67
C ALA A 86 1.21 15.59 -6.46
N GLN A 87 0.76 16.84 -6.49
CA GLN A 87 0.98 17.79 -5.41
C GLN A 87 0.32 17.32 -4.12
N LYS A 88 -0.94 16.86 -4.21
CA LYS A 88 -1.66 16.32 -3.05
C LYS A 88 -0.93 15.13 -2.44
N LEU A 89 -0.49 14.18 -3.26
CA LEU A 89 0.24 13.01 -2.78
C LEU A 89 1.57 13.39 -2.10
N HIS A 90 2.28 14.36 -2.68
CA HIS A 90 3.50 14.92 -2.08
C HIS A 90 3.21 15.57 -0.72
N ASP A 91 2.19 16.41 -0.63
CA ASP A 91 1.85 17.13 0.61
C ASP A 91 1.37 16.18 1.71
N GLU A 92 0.55 15.18 1.38
CA GLU A 92 0.16 14.10 2.29
C GLU A 92 1.38 13.34 2.82
N THR A 93 2.33 13.05 1.94
CA THR A 93 3.59 12.37 2.29
C THR A 93 4.43 13.21 3.26
N MET A 94 4.58 14.50 2.97
CA MET A 94 5.34 15.43 3.81
C MET A 94 4.69 15.63 5.18
N ASN A 95 3.36 15.71 5.23
CA ASN A 95 2.62 15.77 6.48
C ASN A 95 2.83 14.51 7.33
N GLN A 96 2.78 13.32 6.72
CA GLN A 96 3.03 12.07 7.43
C GLN A 96 4.45 12.01 8.00
N ILE A 97 5.46 12.45 7.22
CA ILE A 97 6.85 12.55 7.70
C ILE A 97 6.94 13.51 8.90
N GLN A 98 6.28 14.66 8.83
CA GLN A 98 6.29 15.63 9.92
C GLN A 98 5.62 15.10 11.19
N THR A 99 4.52 14.34 11.06
CA THR A 99 3.88 13.66 12.19
C THR A 99 4.83 12.66 12.85
N ILE A 100 5.55 11.86 12.07
CA ILE A 100 6.54 10.91 12.60
C ILE A 100 7.67 11.62 13.34
N LEU A 101 8.22 12.69 12.74
CA LEU A 101 9.29 13.48 13.36
C LEU A 101 8.84 14.20 14.64
N SER A 102 7.54 14.50 14.78
CA SER A 102 7.00 15.10 16.01
C SER A 102 6.85 14.12 17.18
N ASP A 103 6.80 12.81 16.92
CA ASP A 103 6.70 11.77 17.95
C ASP A 103 7.48 10.51 17.55
N LEU A 104 8.81 10.60 17.67
CA LEU A 104 9.72 9.50 17.34
C LEU A 104 9.48 8.28 18.26
N ASN A 105 9.14 8.49 19.52
CA ASN A 105 8.87 7.40 20.47
C ASN A 105 7.59 6.64 20.09
N GLY A 106 6.54 7.38 19.72
CA GLY A 106 5.32 6.80 19.17
C GLY A 106 5.56 6.03 17.87
N ALA A 107 6.43 6.54 16.99
CA ALA A 107 6.82 5.86 15.76
C ALA A 107 7.55 4.53 16.03
N VAL A 108 8.52 4.52 16.95
CA VAL A 108 9.20 3.28 17.40
C VAL A 108 8.18 2.29 17.95
N LYS A 109 7.31 2.74 18.85
CA LYS A 109 6.27 1.90 19.45
C LYS A 109 5.33 1.31 18.39
N TYR A 110 4.85 2.12 17.45
CA TYR A 110 3.96 1.69 16.37
C TYR A 110 4.59 0.57 15.52
N VAL A 111 5.87 0.72 15.17
CA VAL A 111 6.60 -0.30 14.42
C VAL A 111 6.69 -1.60 15.23
N LEU A 112 7.14 -1.52 16.48
CA LEU A 112 7.38 -2.71 17.31
C LEU A 112 6.10 -3.44 17.71
N ASP A 113 5.03 -2.70 18.00
CA ASP A 113 3.72 -3.27 18.33
C ASP A 113 3.13 -4.07 17.16
N GLY A 114 3.56 -3.79 15.93
CA GLY A 114 3.14 -4.51 14.73
C GLY A 114 3.43 -6.02 14.76
N VAL A 115 4.33 -6.47 15.62
CA VAL A 115 4.58 -7.89 15.87
C VAL A 115 3.36 -8.65 16.42
N ASN A 116 2.42 -7.96 17.05
CA ASN A 116 1.23 -8.55 17.66
C ASN A 116 0.02 -8.49 16.71
N GLU A 117 0.16 -7.88 15.55
CA GLU A 117 -0.88 -7.78 14.53
C GLU A 117 -0.57 -8.78 13.40
N HIS A 118 -1.37 -9.83 13.26
CA HIS A 118 -1.14 -10.88 12.27
C HIS A 118 -2.24 -10.84 11.18
N PRO A 119 -1.92 -11.08 9.89
CA PRO A 119 -0.58 -11.32 9.38
C PRO A 119 0.24 -10.01 9.32
N ASN A 120 1.44 -10.02 9.90
CA ASN A 120 2.44 -8.97 9.70
C ASN A 120 3.46 -9.38 8.63
N ARG A 121 4.42 -8.49 8.38
CA ARG A 121 5.50 -8.72 7.41
C ARG A 121 6.27 -10.01 7.67
N ILE A 122 6.45 -10.41 8.93
CA ILE A 122 7.19 -11.61 9.29
C ILE A 122 6.38 -12.85 8.88
N ASP A 123 5.07 -12.88 9.17
CA ASP A 123 4.21 -13.99 8.76
C ASP A 123 4.16 -14.16 7.24
N ILE A 124 4.15 -13.04 6.50
CA ILE A 124 4.15 -13.02 5.04
C ILE A 124 5.46 -13.57 4.48
N VAL A 125 6.59 -13.09 4.98
CA VAL A 125 7.91 -13.53 4.52
C VAL A 125 8.18 -14.99 4.88
N GLU A 126 7.64 -15.47 6.00
CA GLU A 126 7.77 -16.87 6.44
C GLU A 126 6.74 -17.82 5.79
N GLY A 127 5.85 -17.31 4.93
CA GLY A 127 4.82 -18.11 4.26
C GLY A 127 3.72 -18.63 5.20
N LYS A 128 3.58 -18.04 6.39
CA LYS A 128 2.57 -18.39 7.41
C LYS A 128 1.24 -17.71 7.14
N SER A 129 1.23 -16.61 6.40
CA SER A 129 0.00 -16.02 5.87
C SER A 129 -0.38 -16.70 4.55
N GLY A 130 -1.63 -17.16 4.41
CA GLY A 130 -2.18 -17.51 3.11
C GLY A 130 -2.04 -16.30 2.18
N VAL A 131 -1.43 -16.48 1.01
CA VAL A 131 -1.06 -15.41 0.08
C VAL A 131 -2.26 -14.49 -0.16
N PRO A 132 -2.28 -13.24 0.34
CA PRO A 132 -3.18 -12.26 -0.23
C PRO A 132 -2.58 -11.93 -1.58
N SER A 133 -3.16 -12.49 -2.64
CA SER A 133 -2.87 -12.08 -4.01
C SER A 133 -3.04 -10.56 -4.08
N SER A 134 -1.94 -9.80 -4.18
CA SER A 134 -2.01 -8.41 -4.60
C SER A 134 -2.85 -8.38 -5.86
N PRO A 135 -3.98 -7.64 -5.90
CA PRO A 135 -4.64 -7.43 -7.17
C PRO A 135 -3.62 -6.72 -8.06
N ALA A 136 -3.34 -7.29 -9.23
CA ALA A 136 -2.81 -6.50 -10.33
C ALA A 136 -3.87 -5.43 -10.61
N GLN A 137 -3.72 -4.26 -10.00
CA GLN A 137 -4.78 -3.26 -9.99
C GLN A 137 -4.50 -2.21 -11.06
N GLN A 138 -5.38 -2.23 -12.07
CA GLN A 138 -5.73 -1.08 -12.89
C GLN A 138 -5.79 0.19 -12.04
N PRO A 139 -5.50 1.38 -12.62
CA PRO A 139 -5.47 2.65 -11.89
C PRO A 139 -6.79 2.87 -11.15
N ALA A 140 -6.76 2.73 -9.83
CA ALA A 140 -7.90 2.96 -8.97
C ALA A 140 -8.02 4.46 -8.64
N PRO A 141 -9.23 5.01 -8.55
CA PRO A 141 -9.43 6.36 -8.07
C PRO A 141 -8.97 6.47 -6.62
N VAL A 142 -8.13 7.46 -6.34
CA VAL A 142 -7.55 7.78 -5.01
C VAL A 142 -8.66 7.93 -3.95
N SER A 143 -8.95 6.83 -3.28
CA SER A 143 -9.83 6.78 -2.11
C SER A 143 -8.92 6.64 -0.89
N SER A 144 -8.59 7.78 -0.29
CA SER A 144 -7.69 7.89 0.85
C SER A 144 -8.36 7.37 2.13
N THR A 145 -7.91 6.20 2.61
CA THR A 145 -8.01 5.87 4.04
C THR A 145 -6.67 5.34 4.52
N SER A 146 -5.86 6.28 5.04
CA SER A 146 -4.59 6.00 5.70
C SER A 146 -4.83 5.23 7.01
N ALA A 147 -4.11 4.13 7.21
CA ALA A 147 -4.27 3.18 8.31
C ALA A 147 -3.64 3.63 9.65
N PHE A 148 -3.73 4.93 9.97
CA PHE A 148 -3.51 5.44 11.32
C PHE A 148 -4.87 5.81 11.94
N ARG A 149 -5.62 4.80 12.41
CA ARG A 149 -6.82 4.99 13.23
C ARG A 149 -6.85 3.98 14.37
N PRO A 150 -7.33 4.35 15.58
CA PRO A 150 -7.63 3.38 16.62
C PRO A 150 -8.88 2.57 16.24
N SER A 151 -8.81 1.26 16.49
CA SER A 151 -9.79 0.22 16.17
C SER A 151 -11.23 0.51 16.61
N ILE A 152 -12.19 0.32 15.68
CA ILE A 152 -13.59 -0.08 15.96
C ILE A 152 -14.11 -0.96 14.79
N GLY A 153 -14.38 -2.25 15.07
CA GLY A 153 -15.48 -3.09 14.55
C GLY A 153 -15.80 -3.24 13.04
N ALA A 154 -15.45 -4.42 12.50
CA ALA A 154 -16.27 -5.43 11.79
C ALA A 154 -17.19 -5.15 10.56
N PHE A 155 -17.08 -6.09 9.60
CA PHE A 155 -18.13 -6.85 8.87
C PHE A 155 -18.50 -6.50 7.41
N GLY A 156 -18.01 -7.34 6.47
CA GLY A 156 -18.82 -8.26 5.64
C GLY A 156 -19.63 -7.71 4.44
N GLY A 157 -19.38 -8.27 3.25
CA GLY A 157 -20.33 -8.22 2.12
C GLY A 157 -19.75 -8.70 0.79
N ALA A 158 -19.94 -9.98 0.45
CA ALA A 158 -19.58 -10.56 -0.83
C ALA A 158 -20.73 -10.40 -1.85
N THR A 159 -20.41 -10.03 -3.10
CA THR A 159 -21.30 -10.22 -4.25
C THR A 159 -20.50 -10.80 -5.42
N GLN A 160 -20.99 -11.95 -5.92
CA GLN A 160 -20.42 -12.75 -7.00
C GLN A 160 -20.37 -11.99 -8.33
N ALA A 161 -19.28 -12.17 -9.09
CA ALA A 161 -19.19 -11.80 -10.50
C ALA A 161 -19.00 -13.06 -11.37
N ALA A 162 -19.69 -13.08 -12.51
CA ALA A 162 -19.76 -14.15 -13.50
C ALA A 162 -18.41 -14.44 -14.20
N PRO A 163 -18.19 -15.65 -14.74
CA PRO A 163 -16.92 -16.00 -15.36
C PRO A 163 -16.80 -15.42 -16.77
N THR A 164 -15.77 -14.61 -17.00
CA THR A 164 -15.27 -14.23 -18.33
C THR A 164 -14.28 -15.28 -18.85
N PRO A 165 -14.26 -15.61 -20.16
CA PRO A 165 -13.42 -16.68 -20.69
C PRO A 165 -11.94 -16.25 -20.82
N ALA A 166 -11.06 -17.22 -20.59
CA ALA A 166 -9.61 -17.07 -20.65
C ALA A 166 -9.08 -16.97 -22.09
N PHE A 167 -7.96 -16.25 -22.25
CA PHE A 167 -7.23 -16.05 -23.50
C PHE A 167 -6.71 -17.38 -24.06
N GLY A 168 -7.15 -17.75 -25.28
CA GLY A 168 -6.58 -18.88 -26.02
C GLY A 168 -7.55 -19.85 -26.71
N GLN A 169 -8.87 -19.63 -26.73
CA GLN A 169 -9.77 -20.53 -27.45
C GLN A 169 -9.96 -20.16 -28.93
N ALA A 170 -9.75 -21.13 -29.81
CA ALA A 170 -9.98 -21.04 -31.25
C ALA A 170 -11.49 -21.06 -31.58
N SER A 171 -11.94 -20.10 -32.39
CA SER A 171 -13.31 -20.05 -32.90
C SER A 171 -13.55 -21.18 -33.91
N THR A 172 -14.50 -22.07 -33.62
CA THR A 172 -14.98 -23.07 -34.58
C THR A 172 -16.18 -22.51 -35.35
N LEU A 173 -15.99 -22.37 -36.66
CA LEU A 173 -16.98 -21.96 -37.64
C LEU A 173 -17.79 -23.20 -38.08
N GLY A 174 -19.11 -23.15 -37.88
CA GLY A 174 -20.08 -23.89 -38.70
C GLY A 174 -20.67 -25.17 -38.10
N GLN A 175 -21.99 -25.17 -37.90
CA GLN A 175 -22.98 -25.91 -38.71
C GLN A 175 -24.23 -26.21 -37.88
N ASN A 176 -25.34 -25.52 -38.18
CA ASN A 176 -26.59 -26.18 -38.55
C ASN A 176 -27.61 -25.15 -39.06
N GLN A 177 -27.69 -25.07 -40.38
CA GLN A 177 -28.86 -24.65 -41.15
C GLN A 177 -29.91 -25.80 -41.10
N PRO A 178 -31.23 -25.57 -41.32
CA PRO A 178 -31.73 -25.26 -42.67
C PRO A 178 -32.86 -24.20 -42.80
N ALA A 179 -32.65 -23.31 -43.77
CA ALA A 179 -33.45 -22.99 -44.97
C ALA A 179 -34.98 -22.75 -44.85
N PHE A 180 -35.45 -21.60 -45.37
CA PHE A 180 -36.45 -21.47 -46.46
C PHE A 180 -36.68 -19.96 -46.78
N GLY A 181 -36.58 -19.55 -48.05
CA GLY A 181 -36.99 -18.21 -48.50
C GLY A 181 -36.18 -17.62 -49.67
N ARG A 182 -36.58 -17.97 -50.90
CA ARG A 182 -35.99 -17.67 -52.23
C ARG A 182 -36.15 -16.20 -52.71
N PRO A 183 -35.56 -15.80 -53.87
CA PRO A 183 -35.14 -14.43 -54.19
C PRO A 183 -36.11 -13.65 -55.10
N SER A 184 -35.80 -12.37 -55.37
CA SER A 184 -36.21 -11.64 -56.59
C SER A 184 -35.24 -10.46 -56.84
N GLY A 185 -34.67 -10.38 -58.05
CA GLY A 185 -33.81 -9.28 -58.51
C GLY A 185 -32.59 -9.75 -59.29
#